data_AF-A0A212KRJ7-F1
#
_entry.id   AF-A0A212KRJ7-F1
#
_cell.length_a   1.000
_cell.length_b   1.000
_cell.length_c   1.000
_cell.angle_alpha   90.00
_cell.angle_beta   90.00
_cell.angle_gamma   90.00
#
_symmetry.space_group_name_H-M   'P 1'
#
loop_
_entity.id
_entity.type
_entity.pdbx_description
1 polymer ?
#
loop_
_entity_poly.entity_id
_entity_poly.type
_entity_poly.pdbx_seq_one_letter_code
_entity_poly.pdbx_strand_id
1 'polypeptide(L)'
;MKVQYLAKHILLATVVLSAIAWLAVFRKGEGIDLVRQRTLLLTARPDAVLLGNSVLKAGINEDKLSTLTGSRMLKVTSNGSASAWWYLYVRNVLFASDYKPKRVMIFFRDSYLTDPTFRTSGKYRTPLRRISAGDETLVWQKAYGGNPDGVQLIISDDHPGLGNALRAVFPAIPW
;
A
#
# COMPACT_ATOMS: atom_id res chain seq x y z
N MET A 1 -54.94 6.56 8.20
CA MET A 1 -53.74 7.42 8.33
C MET A 1 -52.47 6.73 8.87
N LYS A 2 -52.53 5.67 9.70
CA LYS A 2 -51.33 5.04 10.30
C LYS A 2 -50.44 4.21 9.34
N VAL A 3 -51.03 3.62 8.28
CA VAL A 3 -50.31 2.69 7.36
C VAL A 3 -49.31 3.40 6.44
N GLN A 4 -49.63 4.62 5.97
CA GLN A 4 -48.73 5.40 5.10
C GLN A 4 -47.48 5.90 5.84
N TYR A 5 -47.58 6.17 7.14
CA TYR A 5 -46.41 6.54 7.94
C TYR A 5 -45.49 5.34 8.13
N LEU A 6 -46.03 4.15 8.42
CA LEU A 6 -45.23 2.94 8.59
C LEU A 6 -44.44 2.59 7.31
N ALA A 7 -45.06 2.70 6.14
CA ALA A 7 -44.41 2.45 4.85
C ALA A 7 -43.24 3.42 4.57
N LYS A 8 -43.40 4.72 4.89
CA LYS A 8 -42.33 5.72 4.73
C LYS A 8 -41.14 5.47 5.66
N HIS A 9 -41.39 5.01 6.89
CA HIS A 9 -40.32 4.71 7.84
C HIS A 9 -39.55 3.44 7.46
N ILE A 10 -40.23 2.42 6.94
CA ILE A 10 -39.60 1.20 6.42
C ILE A 10 -38.73 1.52 5.18
N LEU A 11 -39.23 2.34 4.26
CA LEU A 11 -38.45 2.75 3.08
C LEU A 11 -37.20 3.55 3.48
N LEU A 12 -37.34 4.52 4.39
CA LEU A 12 -36.21 5.32 4.89
C LEU A 12 -35.17 4.44 5.60
N ALA A 13 -35.62 3.51 6.45
CA ALA A 13 -34.72 2.57 7.13
C ALA A 13 -33.95 1.69 6.14
N THR A 14 -34.60 1.26 5.05
CA THR A 14 -33.95 0.43 4.03
C THR A 14 -32.89 1.21 3.25
N VAL A 15 -33.16 2.46 2.87
CA VAL A 15 -32.19 3.33 2.19
C VAL A 15 -31.00 3.65 3.10
N VAL A 16 -31.25 3.95 4.37
CA VAL A 16 -30.20 4.23 5.35
C VAL A 16 -29.34 2.99 5.60
N LEU A 17 -29.95 1.82 5.78
CA LEU A 17 -29.22 0.56 5.94
C LEU A 17 -28.41 0.21 4.68
N SER A 18 -28.95 0.47 3.49
CA SER A 18 -28.25 0.28 2.22
C SER A 18 -27.06 1.22 2.10
N ALA A 19 -27.21 2.50 2.46
CA ALA A 19 -26.13 3.48 2.46
C ALA A 19 -25.05 3.15 3.50
N ILE A 20 -25.42 2.67 4.69
CA ILE A 20 -24.48 2.22 5.73
C ILE A 20 -23.75 0.96 5.28
N ALA A 21 -24.43 0.00 4.66
CA ALA A 21 -23.80 -1.19 4.08
C ALA A 21 -22.85 -0.82 2.93
N TRP A 22 -23.25 0.11 2.06
CA TRP A 22 -22.42 0.61 0.98
C TRP A 22 -21.19 1.35 1.51
N LEU A 23 -21.36 2.20 2.54
CA LEU A 23 -20.27 2.86 3.26
C LEU A 23 -19.38 1.85 3.99
N ALA A 24 -19.92 0.79 4.58
CA ALA A 24 -19.13 -0.25 5.26
C ALA A 24 -18.32 -1.08 4.26
N VAL A 25 -18.86 -1.35 3.07
CA VAL A 25 -18.13 -2.00 1.96
C VAL A 25 -17.04 -1.08 1.41
N PHE A 26 -17.32 0.22 1.22
CA PHE A 26 -16.31 1.21 0.80
C PHE A 26 -15.26 1.50 1.89
N ARG A 27 -15.63 1.38 3.18
CA ARG A 27 -14.77 1.63 4.34
C ARG A 27 -14.04 0.37 4.81
N LYS A 28 -14.30 -0.81 4.23
CA LYS A 28 -13.53 -2.05 4.47
C LYS A 28 -12.15 -1.95 3.83
N GLY A 29 -11.34 -1.03 4.37
CA GLY A 29 -9.91 -0.85 4.20
C GLY A 29 -9.35 -1.24 2.84
N GLU A 30 -9.41 -0.33 1.87
CA GLU A 30 -8.46 -0.29 0.75
C GLU A 30 -7.04 0.12 1.21
N GLY A 31 -6.63 -0.35 2.39
CA GLY A 31 -5.28 -0.22 2.89
C GLY A 31 -4.50 -1.47 2.51
N ILE A 32 -3.51 -1.30 1.63
CA ILE A 32 -2.39 -2.22 1.62
C ILE A 32 -1.56 -1.90 2.87
N ASP A 33 -1.47 -2.86 3.79
CA ASP A 33 -0.60 -2.84 4.96
C ASP A 33 0.30 -4.08 4.99
N LEU A 34 1.43 -3.96 5.67
CA LEU A 34 2.48 -4.97 5.71
C LEU A 34 1.98 -6.34 6.17
N VAL A 35 1.25 -6.40 7.28
CA VAL A 35 0.81 -7.66 7.90
C VAL A 35 -0.17 -8.38 6.98
N ARG A 36 -1.17 -7.64 6.47
CA ARG A 36 -2.16 -8.21 5.56
C ARG A 36 -1.53 -8.77 4.29
N GLN A 37 -0.54 -8.08 3.72
CA GLN A 37 0.11 -8.54 2.49
C GLN A 37 0.95 -9.80 2.71
N ARG A 38 1.68 -9.88 3.83
CA ARG A 38 2.42 -11.10 4.20
C ARG A 38 1.46 -12.27 4.42
N THR A 39 0.36 -12.06 5.13
CA THR A 39 -0.68 -13.09 5.33
C THR A 39 -1.27 -13.53 4.00
N LEU A 40 -1.59 -12.59 3.10
CA LEU A 40 -2.13 -12.90 1.78
C LEU A 40 -1.15 -13.75 0.95
N LEU A 41 0.14 -13.44 1.00
CA LEU A 41 1.16 -14.20 0.29
C LEU A 41 1.28 -15.64 0.83
N LEU A 42 1.23 -15.80 2.16
CA LEU A 42 1.30 -17.11 2.83
C LEU A 42 0.07 -17.98 2.57
N THR A 43 -1.12 -17.39 2.48
CA THR A 43 -2.37 -18.12 2.25
C THR A 43 -2.60 -18.43 0.78
N ALA A 44 -2.40 -17.46 -0.12
CA ALA A 44 -2.61 -17.66 -1.55
C ALA A 44 -1.51 -18.52 -2.20
N ARG A 45 -0.28 -18.48 -1.64
CA ARG A 45 0.92 -19.15 -2.17
C ARG A 45 1.06 -19.02 -3.69
N PRO A 46 1.09 -17.80 -4.26
CA PRO A 46 1.08 -17.62 -5.71
C PRO A 46 2.39 -18.04 -6.36
N ASP A 47 2.31 -18.60 -7.58
CA ASP A 47 3.51 -18.89 -8.37
C ASP A 47 4.17 -17.60 -8.88
N ALA A 48 3.38 -16.56 -9.12
CA ALA A 48 3.87 -15.26 -9.53
C ALA A 48 3.07 -14.09 -8.93
N VAL A 49 3.76 -12.99 -8.64
CA VAL A 49 3.16 -11.73 -8.18
C VAL A 49 3.22 -10.69 -9.29
N LEU A 50 2.07 -10.08 -9.60
CA LEU A 50 1.96 -8.91 -10.47
C LEU A 50 1.92 -7.67 -9.59
N LEU A 51 2.93 -6.80 -9.70
CA LEU A 51 3.09 -5.63 -8.85
C LEU A 51 2.96 -4.36 -9.69
N GLY A 52 2.20 -3.37 -9.22
CA GLY A 52 2.07 -2.13 -9.96
C GLY A 52 1.15 -1.11 -9.33
N ASN A 53 0.67 -0.19 -10.17
CA ASN A 53 -0.25 0.88 -9.78
C ASN A 53 -1.62 0.73 -10.46
N SER A 54 -2.35 1.84 -10.62
CA SER A 54 -3.65 1.87 -11.28
C SER A 54 -3.61 1.37 -12.74
N VAL A 55 -2.47 1.45 -13.43
CA VAL A 55 -2.30 0.89 -14.78
C VAL A 55 -2.42 -0.62 -14.75
N LEU A 56 -1.73 -1.30 -13.83
CA LEU A 56 -1.88 -2.75 -13.64
C LEU A 56 -3.31 -3.10 -13.19
N LYS A 57 -3.88 -2.31 -12.27
CA LYS A 57 -5.24 -2.53 -11.74
C LYS A 57 -6.27 -2.62 -12.87
N ALA A 58 -6.17 -1.72 -13.84
CA ALA A 58 -7.09 -1.67 -14.98
C ALA A 58 -6.69 -2.59 -16.14
N GLY A 59 -5.39 -2.78 -16.37
CA GLY A 59 -4.89 -3.41 -17.59
C GLY A 59 -4.83 -4.93 -17.59
N ILE A 60 -4.80 -5.58 -16.42
CA ILE A 60 -4.64 -7.04 -16.32
C ILE A 60 -5.72 -7.65 -15.44
N ASN A 61 -6.35 -8.70 -15.97
CA ASN A 61 -7.17 -9.64 -15.23
C ASN A 61 -6.31 -10.86 -14.85
N GLU A 62 -6.04 -11.01 -13.57
CA GLU A 62 -5.19 -12.03 -12.96
C GLU A 62 -5.76 -13.43 -13.04
N ASP A 63 -7.08 -13.59 -12.98
CA ASP A 63 -7.74 -14.89 -13.09
C ASP A 63 -7.59 -15.43 -14.51
N LYS A 64 -7.88 -14.59 -15.52
CA LYS A 64 -7.69 -14.93 -16.93
C LYS A 64 -6.22 -15.26 -17.23
N LEU A 65 -5.29 -14.45 -16.71
CA LEU A 65 -3.86 -14.73 -16.90
C LEU A 65 -3.44 -16.03 -16.20
N SER A 66 -4.01 -16.32 -15.03
CA SER A 66 -3.76 -17.58 -14.33
C SER A 66 -4.24 -18.78 -15.13
N THR A 67 -5.45 -18.71 -15.71
CA THR A 67 -6.01 -19.76 -16.58
C THR A 67 -5.13 -19.99 -17.81
N LEU A 68 -4.71 -18.92 -18.49
CA LEU A 68 -3.92 -19.03 -19.73
C LEU A 68 -2.51 -19.59 -19.49
N THR A 69 -1.93 -19.34 -18.32
CA THR A 69 -0.54 -19.71 -18.01
C THR A 69 -0.42 -20.96 -17.14
N GLY A 70 -1.53 -21.45 -16.60
CA GLY A 70 -1.54 -22.52 -15.58
C GLY A 70 -0.81 -22.14 -14.29
N SER A 71 -0.51 -20.87 -14.06
CA SER A 71 0.23 -20.38 -12.89
C SER A 71 -0.68 -19.55 -12.00
N ARG A 72 -0.61 -19.72 -10.68
CA ARG A 72 -1.41 -18.92 -9.73
C ARG A 72 -0.82 -17.51 -9.64
N MET A 73 -1.57 -16.53 -10.13
CA MET A 73 -1.18 -15.12 -10.08
C MET A 73 -1.75 -14.45 -8.83
N LEU A 74 -0.96 -13.60 -8.18
CA LEU A 74 -1.45 -12.65 -7.19
C LEU A 74 -1.23 -11.23 -7.71
N LYS A 75 -2.31 -10.47 -7.90
CA LYS A 75 -2.24 -9.08 -8.33
C LYS A 75 -2.22 -8.13 -7.14
N VAL A 76 -1.21 -7.27 -7.10
CA VAL A 76 -0.96 -6.32 -6.03
C VAL A 76 -0.82 -4.93 -6.63
N THR A 77 -1.78 -4.07 -6.32
CA THR A 77 -1.82 -2.71 -6.88
C THR A 77 -2.03 -1.68 -5.80
N SER A 78 -1.18 -0.67 -5.77
CA SER A 78 -1.37 0.53 -4.93
C SER A 78 -1.56 1.74 -5.84
N ASN A 79 -2.69 2.45 -5.70
CA ASN A 79 -3.00 3.59 -6.56
C ASN A 79 -1.92 4.67 -6.42
N GLY A 80 -1.38 5.11 -7.55
CA GLY A 80 -0.30 6.08 -7.55
C GLY A 80 1.07 5.52 -7.16
N SER A 81 1.24 4.22 -6.94
CA SER A 81 2.56 3.66 -6.60
C SER A 81 3.59 3.88 -7.71
N ALA A 82 4.85 3.92 -7.28
CA ALA A 82 6.05 4.11 -8.06
C ALA A 82 7.22 3.33 -7.41
N SER A 83 8.43 3.54 -7.91
CA SER A 83 9.70 2.91 -7.51
C SER A 83 9.84 2.65 -6.00
N ALA A 84 9.70 3.68 -5.15
CA ALA A 84 9.87 3.56 -3.70
C ALA A 84 8.88 2.56 -3.07
N TRP A 85 7.61 2.60 -3.49
CA TRP A 85 6.60 1.69 -2.97
C TRP A 85 6.83 0.26 -3.46
N TRP A 86 7.22 0.07 -4.73
CA TRP A 86 7.54 -1.26 -5.25
C TRP A 86 8.76 -1.87 -4.57
N TYR A 87 9.79 -1.06 -4.32
CA TYR A 87 10.97 -1.47 -3.55
C TYR A 87 10.59 -1.94 -2.14
N LEU A 88 9.84 -1.13 -1.41
CA LEU A 88 9.37 -1.49 -0.06
C LEU A 88 8.53 -2.76 -0.08
N TYR A 89 7.66 -2.95 -1.07
CA TYR A 89 6.84 -4.15 -1.17
C TYR A 89 7.70 -5.39 -1.38
N VAL A 90 8.66 -5.34 -2.32
CA VAL A 90 9.57 -6.45 -2.58
C VAL A 90 10.39 -6.78 -1.34
N ARG A 91 11.00 -5.77 -0.71
CA ARG A 91 11.84 -5.95 0.48
C ARG A 91 11.05 -6.46 1.67
N ASN A 92 9.96 -5.79 2.02
CA ASN A 92 9.30 -5.98 3.30
C ASN A 92 8.15 -6.98 3.23
N VAL A 93 7.59 -7.25 2.05
CA VAL A 93 6.55 -8.28 1.90
C VAL A 93 7.17 -9.54 1.31
N LEU A 94 7.75 -9.47 0.12
CA LEU A 94 8.18 -10.67 -0.59
C LEU A 94 9.42 -11.30 0.06
N PHE A 95 10.48 -10.53 0.30
CA PHE A 95 11.71 -11.06 0.89
C PHE A 95 11.61 -11.36 2.38
N ALA A 96 10.71 -10.71 3.11
CA ALA A 96 10.50 -10.99 4.53
C ALA A 96 9.41 -12.05 4.83
N SER A 97 8.66 -12.55 3.83
CA SER A 97 7.66 -13.61 4.04
C SER A 97 8.27 -15.02 3.94
N ASP A 98 7.77 -15.99 4.70
CA ASP A 98 8.28 -17.38 4.62
C ASP A 98 7.98 -18.05 3.26
N TYR A 99 6.97 -17.56 2.51
CA TYR A 99 6.69 -18.04 1.16
C TYR A 99 7.31 -17.12 0.11
N LYS A 100 8.00 -17.72 -0.86
CA LYS A 100 8.63 -17.01 -1.98
C LYS A 100 7.95 -17.39 -3.30
N PRO A 101 7.26 -16.44 -3.98
CA PRO A 101 6.78 -16.69 -5.33
C PRO A 101 7.98 -16.88 -6.26
N LYS A 102 7.81 -17.69 -7.31
CA LYS A 102 8.89 -17.99 -8.28
C LYS A 102 9.20 -16.79 -9.17
N ARG A 103 8.23 -15.89 -9.36
CA ARG A 103 8.34 -14.73 -10.25
C ARG A 103 7.67 -13.49 -9.65
N VAL A 104 8.27 -12.34 -9.90
CA VAL A 104 7.69 -11.02 -9.61
C VAL A 104 7.75 -10.21 -10.89
N MET A 105 6.61 -9.72 -11.35
CA MET A 105 6.48 -8.90 -12.55
C MET A 105 6.03 -7.50 -12.14
N ILE A 106 6.89 -6.50 -12.36
CA ILE A 106 6.59 -5.11 -12.02
C ILE A 106 6.07 -4.40 -13.27
N PHE A 107 4.84 -3.89 -13.20
CA PHE A 107 4.18 -3.13 -14.25
C PHE A 107 4.28 -1.65 -13.94
N PHE A 108 5.02 -0.95 -14.78
CA PHE A 108 5.29 0.47 -14.66
C PHE A 108 5.10 1.15 -16.02
N ARG A 109 5.07 2.47 -16.00
CA ARG A 109 4.99 3.31 -17.19
C ARG A 109 6.03 4.40 -17.07
N ASP A 110 6.73 4.69 -18.17
CA ASP A 110 7.67 5.80 -18.26
C ASP A 110 8.75 5.71 -17.15
N SER A 111 9.21 6.85 -16.64
CA SER A 111 10.24 6.99 -15.61
C SER A 111 9.81 6.55 -14.20
N TYR A 112 8.61 5.99 -14.00
CA TYR A 112 8.12 5.68 -12.64
C TYR A 112 8.96 4.64 -11.90
N LEU A 113 9.68 3.79 -12.64
CA LEU A 113 10.61 2.81 -12.05
C LEU A 113 11.98 3.43 -11.75
N THR A 114 12.40 4.44 -12.52
CA THR A 114 13.76 4.97 -12.48
C THR A 114 13.91 6.26 -11.68
N ASP A 115 12.81 6.97 -11.40
CA ASP A 115 12.81 8.12 -10.51
C ASP A 115 12.42 7.69 -9.07
N PRO A 116 13.37 7.66 -8.12
CA PRO A 116 13.10 7.28 -6.73
C PRO A 116 12.35 8.36 -5.94
N THR A 117 12.34 9.61 -6.41
CA THR A 117 11.67 10.75 -5.74
C THR A 117 10.21 10.91 -6.16
N PHE A 118 9.85 10.28 -7.29
CA PHE A 118 8.51 10.38 -7.82
C PHE A 118 7.47 9.75 -6.87
N ARG A 119 6.48 10.57 -6.47
CA ARG A 119 5.35 10.17 -5.61
C ARG A 119 5.77 9.60 -4.26
N THR A 120 6.66 10.30 -3.56
CA THR A 120 7.10 9.94 -2.21
C THR A 120 6.64 10.92 -1.13
N SER A 121 6.12 12.08 -1.54
CA SER A 121 5.66 13.16 -0.67
C SER A 121 4.13 13.30 -0.66
N GLY A 122 3.63 14.17 0.24
CA GLY A 122 2.20 14.46 0.37
C GLY A 122 1.34 13.20 0.56
N LYS A 123 0.28 13.07 -0.24
CA LYS A 123 -0.67 11.94 -0.16
C LYS A 123 -0.05 10.55 -0.38
N TYR A 124 1.15 10.49 -0.96
CA TYR A 124 1.84 9.23 -1.25
C TYR A 124 2.69 8.71 -0.08
N ARG A 125 2.89 9.52 0.98
CA ARG A 125 3.60 9.08 2.21
C ARG A 125 2.86 7.95 2.91
N THR A 126 1.54 8.03 3.01
CA THR A 126 0.74 7.05 3.76
C THR A 126 0.85 5.63 3.17
N PRO A 127 0.70 5.40 1.86
CA PRO A 127 0.96 4.09 1.26
C PRO A 127 2.38 3.55 1.50
N LEU A 128 3.41 4.41 1.49
CA LEU A 128 4.80 4.00 1.78
C LEU A 128 4.92 3.55 3.23
N ARG A 129 4.47 4.36 4.19
CA ARG A 129 4.51 4.05 5.62
C ARG A 129 3.84 2.72 5.97
N ARG A 130 2.71 2.41 5.34
CA ARG A 130 1.97 1.16 5.61
C ARG A 130 2.73 -0.12 5.26
N ILE A 131 3.76 -0.03 4.41
CA ILE A 131 4.57 -1.18 3.98
C ILE A 131 6.05 -1.04 4.34
N SER A 132 6.45 0.06 4.98
CA SER A 132 7.79 0.21 5.55
C SER A 132 7.97 -0.71 6.76
N ALA A 133 9.19 -1.18 6.97
CA ALA A 133 9.54 -2.04 8.10
C ALA A 133 10.99 -1.76 8.55
N GLY A 134 11.15 -1.36 9.82
CA GLY A 134 12.47 -1.18 10.41
C GLY A 134 13.33 -0.12 9.71
N ASP A 135 14.55 -0.49 9.33
CA ASP A 135 15.51 0.40 8.69
C ASP A 135 15.24 0.58 7.19
N GLU A 136 14.77 1.77 6.80
CA GLU A 136 14.52 2.16 5.41
C GLU A 136 15.53 3.19 4.87
N THR A 137 16.77 3.19 5.37
CA THR A 137 17.83 4.15 5.01
C THR A 137 17.98 4.34 3.50
N LEU A 138 17.93 3.27 2.70
CA LEU A 138 18.05 3.39 1.25
C LEU A 138 16.89 4.19 0.64
N VAL A 139 15.67 3.99 1.12
CA VAL A 139 14.50 4.76 0.68
C VAL A 139 14.64 6.20 1.14
N TRP A 140 15.10 6.45 2.36
CA TRP A 140 15.37 7.81 2.85
C TRP A 140 16.36 8.58 1.96
N GLN A 141 17.49 7.95 1.65
CA GLN A 141 18.52 8.56 0.81
C GLN A 141 18.03 8.82 -0.62
N LYS A 142 17.34 7.86 -1.24
CA LYS A 142 16.98 7.95 -2.66
C LYS A 142 15.68 8.69 -2.91
N ALA A 143 14.66 8.50 -2.07
CA ALA A 143 13.33 9.07 -2.28
C ALA A 143 13.15 10.48 -1.71
N TYR A 144 13.97 10.86 -0.73
CA TYR A 144 13.91 12.14 -0.05
C TYR A 144 15.23 12.93 -0.15
N GLY A 145 16.16 12.49 -1.00
CA GLY A 145 17.43 13.17 -1.23
C GLY A 145 18.34 13.24 -0.01
N GLY A 146 18.14 12.36 0.98
CA GLY A 146 18.83 12.44 2.28
C GLY A 146 18.42 13.65 3.12
N ASN A 147 17.33 14.35 2.78
CA ASN A 147 16.86 15.51 3.53
C ASN A 147 16.35 15.10 4.94
N PRO A 148 17.00 15.55 6.03
CA PRO A 148 16.59 15.25 7.40
C PRO A 148 15.17 15.72 7.74
N ASP A 149 14.63 16.73 7.07
CA ASP A 149 13.27 17.21 7.31
C ASP A 149 12.21 16.16 6.92
N GLY A 150 12.45 15.44 5.83
CA GLY A 150 11.59 14.33 5.40
C GLY A 150 11.61 13.17 6.40
N VAL A 151 12.74 12.98 7.07
CA VAL A 151 12.94 11.96 8.12
C VAL A 151 12.31 12.42 9.44
N GLN A 152 12.52 13.67 9.86
CA GLN A 152 11.90 14.27 11.04
C GLN A 152 10.38 14.25 10.97
N LEU A 153 9.78 14.61 9.83
CA LEU A 153 8.33 14.57 9.63
C LEU A 153 7.75 13.15 9.70
N ILE A 154 8.53 12.11 9.37
CA ILE A 154 8.08 10.72 9.50
C ILE A 154 8.23 10.25 10.95
N ILE A 155 9.36 10.56 11.58
CA ILE A 155 9.63 10.20 12.98
C ILE A 155 8.66 10.93 13.94
N SER A 156 8.36 12.20 13.71
CA SER A 156 7.41 12.96 14.52
C SER A 156 6.00 12.39 14.44
N ASP A 157 5.61 11.89 13.26
CA ASP A 157 4.31 11.28 13.01
C ASP A 157 4.21 9.86 13.60
N ASP A 158 5.32 9.11 13.67
CA ASP A 158 5.36 7.71 14.15
C ASP A 158 5.68 7.59 15.65
N HIS A 159 6.59 8.42 16.16
CA HIS A 159 7.10 8.37 17.53
C HIS A 159 7.48 9.78 18.02
N PRO A 160 6.53 10.54 18.61
CA PRO A 160 6.73 11.95 18.94
C PRO A 160 7.89 12.24 19.91
N GLY A 161 8.44 11.24 20.61
CA GLY A 161 9.61 11.38 21.50
C GLY A 161 10.97 10.96 20.92
N LEU A 162 11.02 10.31 19.75
CA LEU A 162 12.24 9.70 19.21
C LEU A 162 13.14 10.68 18.44
N GLY A 163 12.63 11.87 18.10
CA GLY A 163 13.39 12.91 17.40
C GLY A 163 14.65 13.37 18.14
N ASN A 164 14.62 13.39 19.48
CA ASN A 164 15.76 13.81 20.29
C ASN A 164 16.84 12.71 20.42
N ALA A 165 16.44 11.44 20.42
CA ALA A 165 17.38 10.31 20.51
C ALA A 165 18.19 10.14 19.22
N LEU A 166 17.56 10.35 18.06
CA LEU A 166 18.24 10.20 16.76
C LEU A 166 19.23 11.34 16.46
N ARG A 167 18.99 12.55 17.01
CA ARG A 167 19.97 13.65 17.00
C ARG A 167 21.28 13.30 17.72
N ALA A 168 21.21 12.46 18.76
CA ALA A 168 22.38 11.99 19.50
C ALA A 168 23.14 10.87 18.76
N VAL A 169 22.45 10.07 17.95
CA VAL A 169 23.03 8.90 17.25
C VAL A 169 23.60 9.28 15.87
N PHE A 170 23.04 10.30 15.20
CA PHE A 170 23.47 10.74 13.87
C PHE A 170 23.86 12.23 13.83
N PRO A 171 24.91 12.67 14.55
CA PRO A 171 25.28 14.08 14.66
C PRO A 171 25.79 14.70 13.33
N ALA A 172 26.12 13.88 12.33
CA ALA A 172 26.66 14.34 11.05
C ALA A 172 25.59 14.73 10.01
N ILE A 173 24.30 14.58 10.34
CA ILE A 173 23.22 15.02 9.46
C ILE A 173 22.89 16.47 9.82
N PRO A 174 23.02 17.45 8.90
CA PRO A 174 22.71 18.85 9.18
C PRO A 174 21.20 19.01 9.31
N TRP A 175 20.72 19.04 10.55
CA TRP A 175 19.31 19.25 10.93
C TRP A 175 18.84 20.69 10.72
#